data_AF-A0A519MPP4-F1
#
_entry.id   AF-A0A519MPP4-F1
#
_cell.length_a   1.000
_cell.length_b   1.000
_cell.length_c   1.000
_cell.angle_alpha   90.00
_cell.angle_beta   90.00
_cell.angle_gamma   90.00
#
_symmetry.space_group_name_H-M   'P 1'
#
loop_
_entity.id
_entity.type
_entity.pdbx_description
1 polymer ?
#
loop_
_entity_poly.entity_id
_entity_poly.type
_entity_poly.pdbx_seq_one_letter_code
_entity_poly.pdbx_strand_id
1 'polypeptide(L)'
;MYRIVRYDAGYVNQWNEFVGSSINSTFLFHRDFMEYHSDRFTDFSLIVFDGTNLVALLPANRSGNEVHSHQGLTYGGLLLRDTIGVEKIETIFRAVLQFLEGEDIAVLKIKQIVSIYQKKPAFAMDYLLFKYNAHMYRRDMNLAIDFSRPPSVSRSKKKHFRRVSSLGLEVRKDNDFGTFWDDVLIPRLQERHNAKPVHTKDEIAMLHEKFPDRILQYNVYINDAIVAGITLFHFGNVIKSQYGATTAEGE
;
A
#
# COMPACT_ATOMS: atom_id res chain seq x y z
N MET A 1 4.28 -12.33 28.96
CA MET A 1 4.86 -13.16 27.87
C MET A 1 3.92 -13.02 26.68
N TYR A 2 4.43 -12.70 25.48
CA TYR A 2 3.58 -12.56 24.31
C TYR A 2 3.34 -13.91 23.65
N ARG A 3 2.12 -14.17 23.20
CA ARG A 3 1.76 -15.34 22.40
C ARG A 3 1.70 -14.92 20.93
N ILE A 4 2.54 -15.52 20.10
CA ILE A 4 2.54 -15.31 18.64
C ILE A 4 1.75 -16.44 18.01
N VAL A 5 0.82 -16.12 17.13
CA VAL A 5 0.12 -17.09 16.30
C VAL A 5 0.16 -16.68 14.84
N ARG A 6 0.12 -17.66 13.94
CA ARG A 6 -0.12 -17.39 12.53
C ARG A 6 -1.58 -16.98 12.33
N TYR A 7 -1.80 -16.08 11.40
CA TYR A 7 -3.14 -15.69 10.97
C TYR A 7 -3.86 -16.90 10.34
N ASP A 8 -5.16 -16.96 10.59
CA ASP A 8 -6.12 -17.80 9.87
C ASP A 8 -7.44 -17.02 9.70
N ALA A 9 -8.33 -17.52 8.86
CA ALA A 9 -9.58 -16.83 8.52
C ALA A 9 -10.48 -16.52 9.74
N GLY A 10 -10.37 -17.27 10.84
CA GLY A 10 -11.08 -17.01 12.09
C GLY A 10 -10.71 -15.68 12.74
N TYR A 11 -9.54 -15.11 12.41
CA TYR A 11 -9.07 -13.83 12.93
C TYR A 11 -9.42 -12.63 12.04
N VAL A 12 -10.13 -12.80 10.92
CA VAL A 12 -10.40 -11.73 9.94
C VAL A 12 -10.97 -10.47 10.57
N ASN A 13 -11.97 -10.60 11.46
CA ASN A 13 -12.63 -9.47 12.10
C ASN A 13 -11.68 -8.75 13.06
N GLN A 14 -10.98 -9.49 13.93
CA GLN A 14 -10.03 -8.92 14.89
C GLN A 14 -8.85 -8.25 14.18
N TRP A 15 -8.38 -8.83 13.08
CA TRP A 15 -7.33 -8.28 12.24
C TRP A 15 -7.74 -6.94 11.63
N ASN A 16 -8.90 -6.91 10.96
CA ASN A 16 -9.38 -5.72 10.28
C ASN A 16 -9.71 -4.58 11.26
N GLU A 17 -10.28 -4.90 12.43
CA GLU A 17 -10.49 -3.95 13.50
C GLU A 17 -9.16 -3.36 14.01
N PHE A 18 -8.14 -4.21 14.18
CA PHE A 18 -6.81 -3.75 14.56
C PHE A 18 -6.21 -2.80 13.52
N VAL A 19 -6.30 -3.13 12.23
CA VAL A 19 -5.84 -2.27 11.13
C VAL A 19 -6.56 -0.91 11.17
N GLY A 20 -7.86 -0.88 11.47
CA GLY A 20 -8.60 0.38 11.64
C GLY A 20 -8.03 1.27 12.75
N SER A 21 -7.58 0.68 13.85
CA SER A 21 -7.09 1.40 15.05
C SER A 21 -5.56 1.56 15.14
N SER A 22 -4.79 0.94 14.25
CA SER A 22 -3.32 0.96 14.29
C SER A 22 -2.74 2.32 13.85
N ILE A 23 -1.62 2.73 14.49
CA ILE A 23 -0.93 4.01 14.22
C ILE A 23 -0.20 4.05 12.88
N ASN A 24 0.27 2.90 12.41
CA ASN A 24 1.16 2.79 11.26
C ASN A 24 0.59 1.82 10.22
N SER A 25 -0.71 1.95 9.95
CA SER A 25 -1.45 1.09 9.02
C SER A 25 -2.21 1.88 7.96
N THR A 26 -2.44 1.23 6.82
CA THR A 26 -3.36 1.68 5.77
C THR A 26 -4.31 0.55 5.39
N PHE A 27 -5.29 0.83 4.52
CA PHE A 27 -6.23 -0.19 4.04
C PHE A 27 -5.55 -1.33 3.28
N LEU A 28 -4.28 -1.16 2.85
CA LEU A 28 -3.49 -2.22 2.22
C LEU A 28 -3.26 -3.43 3.13
N PHE A 29 -3.35 -3.24 4.45
CA PHE A 29 -3.22 -4.33 5.43
C PHE A 29 -4.56 -4.96 5.79
N HIS A 30 -5.67 -4.45 5.26
CA HIS A 30 -6.98 -5.05 5.48
C HIS A 30 -7.05 -6.39 4.76
N ARG A 31 -7.67 -7.41 5.36
CA ARG A 31 -7.73 -8.75 4.76
C ARG A 31 -8.43 -8.74 3.42
N ASP A 32 -9.54 -8.01 3.29
CA ASP A 32 -10.20 -7.83 2.01
C ASP A 32 -9.31 -7.25 0.90
N PHE A 33 -8.26 -6.50 1.24
CA PHE A 33 -7.25 -6.03 0.30
C PHE A 33 -6.12 -7.04 0.12
N MET A 34 -5.78 -7.87 1.10
CA MET A 34 -4.70 -8.84 0.96
C MET A 34 -5.15 -10.10 0.21
N GLU A 35 -6.42 -10.50 0.30
CA GLU A 35 -6.85 -11.78 -0.27
C GLU A 35 -6.73 -11.89 -1.81
N TYR A 36 -6.67 -10.79 -2.57
CA TYR A 36 -6.56 -10.84 -4.05
C TYR A 36 -5.23 -11.45 -4.55
N HIS A 37 -4.22 -11.57 -3.68
CA HIS A 37 -2.93 -12.17 -4.03
C HIS A 37 -2.67 -13.49 -3.29
N SER A 38 -3.71 -14.12 -2.73
CA SER A 38 -3.61 -15.38 -1.99
C SER A 38 -3.07 -16.54 -2.83
N ASP A 39 -3.26 -16.48 -4.15
CA ASP A 39 -2.73 -17.43 -5.14
C ASP A 39 -1.22 -17.27 -5.38
N ARG A 40 -0.67 -16.07 -5.13
CA ARG A 40 0.73 -15.70 -5.43
C ARG A 40 1.67 -15.81 -4.25
N PHE A 41 1.16 -15.73 -3.03
CA PHE A 41 1.98 -15.64 -1.81
C PHE A 41 1.46 -16.59 -0.72
N THR A 42 2.36 -17.38 -0.13
CA THR A 42 2.04 -18.18 1.05
C THR A 42 1.95 -17.27 2.27
N ASP A 43 0.73 -17.00 2.74
CA ASP A 43 0.51 -16.16 3.93
C ASP A 43 1.26 -16.74 5.13
N PHE A 44 1.99 -15.86 5.81
CA PHE A 44 2.71 -16.15 7.04
C PHE A 44 2.56 -14.98 8.03
N SER A 45 1.41 -14.32 7.95
CA SER A 45 1.10 -13.17 8.77
C SER A 45 1.00 -13.59 10.24
N LEU A 46 1.52 -12.77 11.13
CA LEU A 46 1.55 -13.06 12.56
C LEU A 46 0.63 -12.13 13.33
N ILE A 47 0.02 -12.66 14.38
CA ILE A 47 -0.78 -11.96 15.36
C ILE A 47 -0.10 -12.08 16.71
N VAL A 48 0.09 -10.96 17.39
CA VAL A 48 0.74 -10.90 18.70
C VAL A 48 -0.29 -10.60 19.77
N PHE A 49 -0.40 -11.50 20.75
CA PHE A 49 -1.27 -11.36 21.91
C PHE A 49 -0.50 -11.10 23.21
N ASP A 50 -1.00 -10.18 24.04
CA ASP A 50 -0.66 -10.00 25.46
C ASP A 50 -1.85 -10.51 26.30
N GLY A 51 -1.77 -11.75 26.79
CA GLY A 51 -2.93 -12.48 27.30
C GLY A 51 -3.98 -12.70 26.21
N THR A 52 -5.17 -12.13 26.37
CA THR A 52 -6.25 -12.14 25.37
C THR A 52 -6.23 -10.92 24.43
N ASN A 53 -5.39 -9.93 24.72
CA ASN A 53 -5.40 -8.66 24.00
C ASN A 53 -4.49 -8.72 22.77
N LEU A 54 -5.03 -8.43 21.59
CA LEU A 54 -4.26 -8.29 20.36
C LEU A 54 -3.49 -6.95 20.40
N VAL A 55 -2.16 -7.01 20.41
CA VAL A 55 -1.27 -5.84 20.59
C VAL A 55 -0.45 -5.45 19.37
N ALA A 56 -0.17 -6.39 18.47
CA ALA A 56 0.53 -6.13 17.21
C ALA A 56 0.16 -7.13 16.13
N LEU A 57 0.34 -6.72 14.88
CA LEU A 57 0.22 -7.59 13.70
C LEU A 57 1.50 -7.49 12.87
N LEU A 58 1.88 -8.56 12.20
CA LEU A 58 2.90 -8.54 11.14
C LEU A 58 2.26 -9.14 9.87
N PRO A 59 1.71 -8.33 8.96
CA PRO A 59 1.31 -8.78 7.64
C PRO A 59 2.54 -9.32 6.92
N ALA A 60 2.51 -10.59 6.50
CA ALA A 60 3.68 -11.24 5.97
C ALA A 60 3.37 -12.43 5.06
N ASN A 61 4.32 -12.73 4.19
CA ASN A 61 4.33 -13.97 3.41
C ASN A 61 5.67 -14.67 3.58
N ARG A 62 5.65 -16.01 3.48
CA ARG A 62 6.85 -16.85 3.52
C ARG A 62 7.31 -17.17 2.10
N SER A 63 8.63 -17.21 1.91
CA SER A 63 9.30 -17.70 0.72
C SER A 63 10.52 -18.51 1.14
N GLY A 64 10.39 -19.84 1.15
CA GLY A 64 11.44 -20.74 1.65
C GLY A 64 11.69 -20.54 3.16
N ASN A 65 12.91 -20.19 3.52
CA ASN A 65 13.34 -19.87 4.90
C ASN A 65 13.34 -18.36 5.19
N GLU A 66 12.74 -17.55 4.31
CA GLU A 66 12.57 -16.11 4.52
C GLU A 66 11.12 -15.76 4.77
N VAL A 67 10.89 -14.77 5.64
CA VAL A 67 9.61 -14.10 5.81
C VAL A 67 9.75 -12.66 5.35
N HIS A 68 8.84 -12.22 4.51
CA HIS A 68 8.76 -10.83 4.04
C HIS A 68 7.59 -10.15 4.72
N SER A 69 7.72 -8.85 5.01
CA SER A 69 6.61 -7.98 5.44
C SER A 69 5.66 -7.67 4.27
N HIS A 70 5.22 -8.73 3.60
CA HIS A 70 4.38 -8.82 2.43
C HIS A 70 4.96 -8.28 1.11
N GLN A 71 5.32 -9.19 0.20
CA GLN A 71 5.84 -8.87 -1.15
C GLN A 71 4.78 -8.35 -2.11
N GLY A 72 3.50 -8.68 -1.89
CA GLY A 72 2.37 -8.15 -2.66
C GLY A 72 1.94 -6.73 -2.28
N LEU A 73 2.52 -6.13 -1.23
CA LEU A 73 2.14 -4.79 -0.76
C LEU A 73 3.21 -3.74 -1.10
N THR A 74 2.80 -2.47 -1.15
CA THR A 74 3.73 -1.35 -1.39
C THR A 74 4.78 -1.26 -0.27
N TYR A 75 4.39 -1.56 0.96
CA TYR A 75 5.19 -1.54 2.18
C TYR A 75 4.54 -2.48 3.21
N GLY A 76 5.22 -2.71 4.32
CA GLY A 76 4.75 -3.49 5.45
C GLY A 76 5.60 -3.29 6.69
N GLY A 77 5.48 -4.21 7.63
CA GLY A 77 6.22 -4.23 8.87
C GLY A 77 5.31 -4.53 10.06
N LEU A 78 5.82 -4.34 11.26
CA LEU A 78 5.08 -4.54 12.49
C LEU A 78 4.06 -3.41 12.67
N LEU A 79 2.77 -3.75 12.64
CA LEU A 79 1.67 -2.84 12.92
C LEU A 79 1.41 -2.80 14.43
N LEU A 80 1.27 -1.59 14.95
CA LEU A 80 1.18 -1.33 16.37
C LEU A 80 -0.12 -0.57 16.69
N ARG A 81 -0.67 -0.76 17.89
CA ARG A 81 -1.72 0.13 18.41
C ARG A 81 -1.12 1.46 18.86
N ASP A 82 -1.97 2.48 18.89
CA ASP A 82 -1.64 3.82 19.40
C ASP A 82 -1.23 3.85 20.87
N THR A 83 -1.83 2.98 21.67
CA THR A 83 -1.65 2.98 23.13
C THR A 83 -0.41 2.21 23.59
N ILE A 84 0.43 1.71 22.67
CA ILE A 84 1.54 0.83 23.04
C ILE A 84 2.75 1.64 23.52
N GLY A 85 3.23 1.33 24.73
CA GLY A 85 4.44 1.92 25.28
C GLY A 85 5.70 1.42 24.57
N VAL A 86 6.71 2.29 24.43
CA VAL A 86 7.96 2.00 23.70
C VAL A 86 8.67 0.73 24.21
N GLU A 87 8.72 0.52 25.53
CA GLU A 87 9.32 -0.68 26.14
C GLU A 87 8.61 -1.98 25.70
N LYS A 88 7.30 -1.92 25.46
CA LYS A 88 6.53 -3.07 24.97
C LYS A 88 6.84 -3.38 23.51
N ILE A 89 7.12 -2.37 22.67
CA ILE A 89 7.40 -2.58 21.25
C ILE A 89 8.65 -3.45 21.06
N GLU A 90 9.73 -3.18 21.78
CA GLU A 90 10.96 -3.98 21.70
C GLU A 90 10.71 -5.43 22.12
N THR A 91 10.00 -5.62 23.25
CA THR A 91 9.72 -6.97 23.77
C THR A 91 8.79 -7.76 22.85
N ILE A 92 7.85 -7.09 22.16
CA ILE A 92 7.03 -7.69 21.09
C ILE A 92 7.89 -8.07 19.90
N PHE A 93 8.73 -7.16 19.41
CA PHE A 93 9.56 -7.41 18.24
C PHE A 93 10.53 -8.58 18.50
N ARG A 94 11.13 -8.64 19.69
CA ARG A 94 11.94 -9.78 20.13
C ARG A 94 11.14 -11.08 20.14
N ALA A 95 9.91 -11.09 20.66
CA ALA A 95 9.07 -12.28 20.67
C ALA A 95 8.71 -12.75 19.25
N VAL A 96 8.51 -11.81 18.32
CA VAL A 96 8.33 -12.13 16.89
C VAL A 96 9.59 -12.78 16.31
N LEU A 97 10.78 -12.23 16.55
CA LEU A 97 12.04 -12.81 16.07
C LEU A 97 12.28 -14.22 16.62
N GLN A 98 12.01 -14.44 17.92
CA GLN A 98 12.11 -15.77 18.54
C GLN A 98 11.10 -16.78 17.96
N PHE A 99 9.88 -16.34 17.67
CA PHE A 99 8.90 -17.18 16.98
C PHE A 99 9.36 -17.57 15.58
N LEU A 100 9.91 -16.61 14.82
CA LEU A 100 10.45 -16.86 13.48
C LEU A 100 11.61 -17.86 13.52
N GLU A 101 12.54 -17.70 14.47
CA GLU A 101 13.64 -18.64 14.69
C GLU A 101 13.14 -20.06 14.98
N GLY A 102 12.11 -20.19 15.82
CA GLY A 102 11.47 -21.48 16.11
C GLY A 102 10.70 -22.12 14.94
N GLU A 103 10.42 -21.35 13.88
CA GLU A 103 9.77 -21.79 12.64
C GLU A 103 10.76 -22.00 11.48
N ASP A 104 12.06 -22.12 11.79
CA ASP A 104 13.18 -22.27 10.86
C ASP A 104 13.28 -21.11 9.84
N ILE A 105 12.91 -19.90 10.25
CA ILE A 105 13.04 -18.69 9.43
C ILE A 105 14.39 -18.04 9.72
N ALA A 106 15.24 -17.99 8.70
CA ALA A 106 16.58 -17.42 8.79
C ALA A 106 16.60 -15.89 8.58
N VAL A 107 15.63 -15.35 7.82
CA VAL A 107 15.62 -13.93 7.43
C VAL A 107 14.22 -13.34 7.51
N LEU A 108 14.09 -12.20 8.21
CA LEU A 108 12.93 -11.32 8.17
C LEU A 108 13.24 -10.08 7.30
N LYS A 109 12.58 -9.94 6.15
CA LYS A 109 12.70 -8.78 5.26
C LYS A 109 11.57 -7.79 5.52
N ILE A 110 11.89 -6.66 6.11
CA ILE A 110 10.92 -5.57 6.35
C ILE A 110 11.06 -4.50 5.27
N LYS A 111 9.95 -4.16 4.61
CA LYS A 111 9.82 -3.01 3.70
C LYS A 111 9.02 -1.93 4.40
N GLN A 112 9.67 -1.12 5.23
CA GLN A 112 8.98 -0.19 6.13
C GLN A 112 7.98 0.74 5.43
N ILE A 113 6.89 1.05 6.13
CA ILE A 113 5.92 2.07 5.74
C ILE A 113 6.55 3.47 5.75
N VAL A 114 6.33 4.23 4.67
CA VAL A 114 6.79 5.63 4.60
C VAL A 114 5.98 6.47 5.58
N SER A 115 6.65 7.34 6.34
CA SER A 115 6.08 8.13 7.43
C SER A 115 4.83 8.94 7.04
N ILE A 116 4.73 9.40 5.80
CA ILE A 116 3.55 10.14 5.31
C ILE A 116 2.24 9.33 5.39
N TYR A 117 2.32 8.00 5.34
CA TYR A 117 1.15 7.12 5.43
C TYR A 117 0.78 6.77 6.88
N GLN A 118 1.64 7.09 7.85
CA GLN A 118 1.38 6.82 9.26
C GLN A 118 0.39 7.86 9.80
N LYS A 119 -0.54 7.44 10.66
CA LYS A 119 -1.53 8.33 11.30
C LYS A 119 -0.86 9.24 12.34
N LYS A 120 0.23 8.77 12.93
CA LYS A 120 1.07 9.48 13.90
C LYS A 120 2.54 9.14 13.67
N PRO A 121 3.48 10.00 14.06
CA PRO A 121 4.91 9.67 13.98
C PRO A 121 5.23 8.37 14.73
N ALA A 122 5.72 7.35 14.01
CA ALA A 122 6.06 6.06 14.56
C ALA A 122 7.44 5.61 14.05
N PHE A 123 8.48 5.93 14.84
CA PHE A 123 9.90 5.67 14.51
C PHE A 123 10.50 4.47 15.25
N ALA A 124 9.69 3.76 16.05
CA ALA A 124 10.20 2.66 16.88
C ALA A 124 10.88 1.57 16.03
N MET A 125 10.33 1.27 14.84
CA MET A 125 10.93 0.29 13.95
C MET A 125 12.31 0.72 13.41
N ASP A 126 12.56 2.02 13.19
CA ASP A 126 13.87 2.51 12.76
C ASP A 126 14.94 2.24 13.82
N TYR A 127 14.60 2.55 15.06
CA TYR A 127 15.46 2.27 16.22
C TYR A 127 15.70 0.78 16.40
N LEU A 128 14.66 -0.05 16.31
CA LEU A 128 14.79 -1.50 16.49
C LEU A 128 15.63 -2.13 15.37
N LEU A 129 15.43 -1.75 14.11
CA LEU A 129 16.24 -2.26 13.01
C LEU A 129 17.72 -1.91 13.22
N PHE A 130 18.03 -0.69 13.68
CA PHE A 130 19.41 -0.33 14.05
C PHE A 130 19.94 -1.17 15.21
N LYS A 131 19.18 -1.27 16.31
CA LYS A 131 19.56 -2.00 17.53
C LYS A 131 19.83 -3.49 17.28
N TYR A 132 19.07 -4.11 16.38
CA TYR A 132 19.21 -5.52 16.00
C TYR A 132 20.17 -5.73 14.81
N ASN A 133 20.99 -4.73 14.46
CA ASN A 133 21.98 -4.79 13.38
C ASN A 133 21.37 -5.22 12.03
N ALA A 134 20.14 -4.79 11.73
CA ALA A 134 19.50 -5.12 10.47
C ALA A 134 20.24 -4.50 9.28
N HIS A 135 20.36 -5.24 8.19
CA HIS A 135 21.02 -4.78 6.97
C HIS A 135 20.02 -4.09 6.04
N MET A 136 20.32 -2.84 5.67
CA MET A 136 19.56 -2.12 4.65
C MET A 136 19.89 -2.69 3.27
N TYR A 137 18.90 -3.30 2.60
CA TYR A 137 19.07 -3.89 1.26
C TYR A 137 18.54 -3.00 0.13
N ARG A 138 17.71 -1.99 0.45
CA ARG A 138 17.05 -1.13 -0.54
C ARG A 138 16.67 0.21 0.08
N ARG A 139 16.71 1.27 -0.72
CA ARG A 139 16.17 2.59 -0.39
C ARG A 139 15.56 3.22 -1.65
N ASP A 140 14.29 3.60 -1.57
CA ASP A 140 13.56 4.20 -2.69
C ASP A 140 13.30 5.69 -2.43
N MET A 141 13.40 6.52 -3.48
CA MET A 141 13.01 7.92 -3.42
C MET A 141 11.51 8.06 -3.69
N ASN A 142 10.82 8.85 -2.85
CA ASN A 142 9.39 9.13 -3.02
C ASN A 142 9.19 10.64 -3.19
N LEU A 143 8.42 11.03 -4.21
CA LEU A 143 7.93 12.40 -4.35
C LEU A 143 6.60 12.53 -3.60
N ALA A 144 6.56 13.40 -2.60
CA ALA A 144 5.34 13.77 -1.90
C ALA A 144 5.11 15.28 -2.03
N ILE A 145 3.86 15.68 -2.29
CA ILE A 145 3.45 17.08 -2.35
C ILE A 145 2.54 17.34 -1.15
N ASP A 146 2.94 18.29 -0.31
CA ASP A 146 2.15 18.72 0.83
C ASP A 146 1.04 19.68 0.38
N PHE A 147 -0.17 19.13 0.20
CA PHE A 147 -1.36 19.90 -0.16
C PHE A 147 -1.98 20.68 1.01
N SER A 148 -1.47 20.56 2.24
CA SER A 148 -1.87 21.46 3.35
C SER A 148 -1.34 22.88 3.14
N ARG A 149 -0.37 23.04 2.22
CA ARG A 149 0.19 24.32 1.80
C ARG A 149 -0.23 24.62 0.36
N PRO A 150 -0.36 25.90 -0.03
CA PRO A 150 -0.64 26.26 -1.40
C PRO A 150 0.42 25.66 -2.35
N PRO A 151 0.03 24.83 -3.34
CA PRO A 151 1.00 24.22 -4.24
C PRO A 151 1.62 25.28 -5.15
N SER A 152 2.95 25.28 -5.24
CA SER A 152 3.66 26.10 -6.22
C SER A 152 3.71 25.38 -7.56
N VAL A 153 2.83 25.77 -8.48
CA VAL A 153 2.84 25.28 -9.86
C VAL A 153 3.62 26.27 -10.73
N SER A 154 4.60 25.76 -11.49
CA SER A 154 5.43 26.59 -12.36
C SER A 154 4.60 27.37 -13.39
N ARG A 155 5.08 28.56 -13.77
CA ARG A 155 4.42 29.38 -14.80
C ARG A 155 4.27 28.64 -16.13
N SER A 156 5.26 27.82 -16.49
CA SER A 156 5.21 26.99 -17.71
C SER A 156 4.08 25.96 -17.67
N LYS A 157 3.90 25.24 -16.56
CA LYS A 157 2.78 24.29 -16.38
C LYS A 157 1.43 25.00 -16.42
N LYS A 158 1.29 26.16 -15.78
CA LYS A 158 0.06 26.97 -15.84
C LYS A 158 -0.25 27.46 -17.27
N LYS A 159 0.77 27.88 -18.04
CA LYS A 159 0.60 28.29 -19.44
C LYS A 159 0.16 27.12 -20.32
N HIS A 160 0.79 25.95 -20.15
CA HIS A 160 0.42 24.74 -20.86
C HIS A 160 -1.01 24.32 -20.54
N PHE A 161 -1.38 24.28 -19.25
CA PHE A 161 -2.76 23.99 -18.81
C PHE A 161 -3.78 24.87 -19.52
N ARG A 162 -3.60 26.21 -19.51
CA ARG A 162 -4.53 27.13 -20.20
C ARG A 162 -4.68 26.86 -21.69
N ARG A 163 -3.60 26.44 -22.37
CA ARG A 163 -3.62 26.10 -23.80
C ARG A 163 -4.42 24.82 -24.04
N VAL A 164 -4.29 23.81 -23.18
CA VAL A 164 -4.99 22.53 -23.36
C VAL A 164 -6.42 22.56 -22.81
N SER A 165 -6.74 23.44 -21.86
CA SER A 165 -8.10 23.59 -21.33
C SER A 165 -9.11 24.03 -22.39
N SER A 166 -8.68 24.67 -23.48
CA SER A 166 -9.56 25.02 -24.60
C SER A 166 -9.85 23.85 -25.55
N LEU A 167 -9.24 22.67 -25.34
CA LEU A 167 -9.44 21.48 -26.18
C LEU A 167 -10.70 20.67 -25.81
N GLY A 168 -11.53 21.18 -24.89
CA GLY A 168 -12.74 20.48 -24.48
C GLY A 168 -12.49 19.25 -23.61
N LEU A 169 -11.39 19.26 -22.84
CA LEU A 169 -11.06 18.18 -21.91
C LEU A 169 -12.16 18.00 -20.86
N GLU A 170 -12.69 16.79 -20.75
CA GLU A 170 -13.65 16.43 -19.73
C GLU A 170 -13.03 15.45 -18.74
N VAL A 171 -12.97 15.83 -17.47
CA VAL A 171 -12.51 14.95 -16.39
C VAL A 171 -13.72 14.30 -15.74
N ARG A 172 -13.79 12.97 -15.77
CA ARG A 172 -14.89 12.21 -15.19
C ARG A 172 -14.39 11.27 -14.09
N LYS A 173 -15.19 11.14 -13.02
CA LYS A 173 -15.00 10.11 -11.99
C LYS A 173 -15.87 8.90 -12.37
N ASP A 174 -15.41 8.12 -13.34
CA ASP A 174 -16.23 7.06 -13.94
C ASP A 174 -16.33 5.83 -13.04
N ASN A 175 -15.30 5.58 -12.22
CA ASN A 175 -15.07 4.27 -11.59
C ASN A 175 -15.10 3.08 -12.59
N ASP A 176 -15.11 3.35 -13.90
CA ASP A 176 -14.89 2.36 -14.95
C ASP A 176 -13.38 2.17 -15.12
N PHE A 177 -12.89 1.09 -14.53
CA PHE A 177 -11.50 0.66 -14.66
C PHE A 177 -11.23 0.04 -16.02
N GLY A 178 -12.26 -0.47 -16.72
CA GLY A 178 -12.07 -1.28 -17.92
C GLY A 178 -11.57 -0.49 -19.09
N THR A 179 -12.29 0.59 -19.45
CA THR A 179 -11.88 1.49 -20.52
C THR A 179 -10.46 2.02 -20.29
N PHE A 180 -10.12 2.40 -19.05
CA PHE A 180 -8.76 2.84 -18.72
C PHE A 180 -7.72 1.71 -18.82
N TRP A 181 -8.00 0.50 -18.32
CA TRP A 181 -7.04 -0.61 -18.36
C TRP A 181 -6.74 -1.05 -19.77
N ASP A 182 -7.79 -1.31 -20.55
CA ASP A 182 -7.70 -1.97 -21.85
C ASP A 182 -7.20 -1.00 -22.92
N ASP A 183 -7.69 0.24 -22.92
CA ASP A 183 -7.40 1.19 -24.01
C ASP A 183 -6.21 2.12 -23.71
N VAL A 184 -5.85 2.30 -22.43
CA VAL A 184 -4.82 3.27 -22.03
C VAL A 184 -3.65 2.62 -21.28
N LEU A 185 -3.90 2.00 -20.13
CA LEU A 185 -2.84 1.56 -19.22
C LEU A 185 -2.02 0.39 -19.77
N ILE A 186 -2.67 -0.70 -20.20
CA ILE A 186 -1.99 -1.89 -20.72
C ILE A 186 -1.20 -1.55 -21.99
N PRO A 187 -1.78 -0.91 -23.02
CA PRO A 187 -1.03 -0.53 -24.22
C PRO A 187 0.17 0.35 -23.88
N ARG A 188 0.01 1.32 -22.97
CA ARG A 188 1.07 2.25 -22.60
C ARG A 188 2.22 1.59 -21.84
N LEU A 189 1.92 0.71 -20.90
CA LEU A 189 2.94 -0.05 -20.16
C LEU A 189 3.69 -1.01 -21.09
N GLN A 190 2.99 -1.64 -22.03
CA GLN A 190 3.57 -2.52 -23.03
C GLN A 190 4.52 -1.74 -23.96
N GLU A 191 4.07 -0.60 -24.49
CA GLU A 191 4.85 0.26 -25.39
C GLU A 191 6.11 0.83 -24.71
N ARG A 192 5.98 1.45 -23.53
CA ARG A 192 7.08 2.18 -22.89
C ARG A 192 8.01 1.31 -22.06
N HIS A 193 7.49 0.21 -21.51
CA HIS A 193 8.20 -0.57 -20.50
C HIS A 193 8.19 -2.07 -20.75
N ASN A 194 7.54 -2.55 -21.83
CA ASN A 194 7.32 -3.99 -22.09
C ASN A 194 6.80 -4.73 -20.85
N ALA A 195 5.88 -4.10 -20.12
CA ALA A 195 5.40 -4.54 -18.81
C ALA A 195 3.88 -4.59 -18.76
N LYS A 196 3.36 -5.33 -17.76
CA LYS A 196 1.92 -5.41 -17.46
C LYS A 196 1.63 -4.75 -16.11
N PRO A 197 0.41 -4.23 -15.90
CA PRO A 197 0.01 -3.73 -14.59
C PRO A 197 0.01 -4.86 -13.56
N VAL A 198 0.39 -4.53 -12.31
CA VAL A 198 0.41 -5.49 -11.20
C VAL A 198 -0.98 -6.05 -10.89
N HIS A 199 -2.01 -5.20 -10.97
CA HIS A 199 -3.40 -5.61 -10.87
C HIS A 199 -3.98 -5.75 -12.29
N THR A 200 -4.67 -6.86 -12.52
CA THR A 200 -5.59 -7.01 -13.64
C THR A 200 -6.79 -6.08 -13.47
N LYS A 201 -7.54 -5.89 -14.56
CA LYS A 201 -8.80 -5.14 -14.57
C LYS A 201 -9.79 -5.69 -13.54
N ASP A 202 -9.94 -7.01 -13.49
CA ASP A 202 -10.91 -7.67 -12.63
C ASP A 202 -10.51 -7.56 -11.15
N GLU A 203 -9.21 -7.70 -10.84
CA GLU A 203 -8.69 -7.49 -9.48
C GLU A 203 -8.92 -6.06 -9.00
N ILE A 204 -8.62 -5.04 -9.81
CA ILE A 204 -8.79 -3.65 -9.38
C ILE A 204 -10.28 -3.26 -9.25
N ALA A 205 -11.14 -3.78 -10.12
CA ALA A 205 -12.59 -3.56 -10.02
C ALA A 205 -13.16 -4.21 -8.75
N MET A 206 -12.78 -5.46 -8.46
CA MET A 206 -13.18 -6.14 -7.22
C MET A 206 -12.67 -5.39 -5.97
N LEU A 207 -11.42 -4.92 -5.98
CA LEU A 207 -10.89 -4.12 -4.88
C LEU A 207 -11.63 -2.79 -4.73
N HIS A 208 -12.04 -2.16 -5.83
CA HIS A 208 -12.87 -0.95 -5.77
C HIS A 208 -14.24 -1.22 -5.12
N GLU A 209 -14.91 -2.33 -5.46
CA GLU A 209 -16.19 -2.69 -4.83
C GLU A 209 -16.08 -2.81 -3.31
N LYS A 210 -14.96 -3.37 -2.83
CA LYS A 210 -14.69 -3.49 -1.39
C LYS A 210 -14.22 -2.19 -0.74
N PHE A 211 -13.59 -1.31 -1.49
CA PHE A 211 -13.02 -0.05 -1.00
C PHE A 211 -13.37 1.15 -1.90
N PRO A 212 -14.67 1.47 -2.08
CA PRO A 212 -15.13 2.43 -3.10
C PRO A 212 -14.65 3.86 -2.86
N ASP A 213 -14.37 4.22 -1.60
CA ASP A 213 -13.84 5.54 -1.21
C ASP A 213 -12.30 5.57 -1.12
N ARG A 214 -11.64 4.43 -1.30
CA ARG A 214 -10.18 4.28 -1.18
C ARG A 214 -9.51 4.04 -2.53
N ILE A 215 -10.19 3.42 -3.48
CA ILE A 215 -9.67 3.16 -4.83
C ILE A 215 -10.56 3.92 -5.80
N LEU A 216 -10.02 4.97 -6.42
CA LEU A 216 -10.78 5.88 -7.26
C LEU A 216 -10.20 5.89 -8.67
N GLN A 217 -11.05 5.90 -9.69
CA GLN A 217 -10.63 6.09 -11.07
C GLN A 217 -11.12 7.44 -11.60
N TYR A 218 -10.21 8.20 -12.18
CA TYR A 218 -10.53 9.41 -12.95
C TYR A 218 -9.99 9.26 -14.36
N ASN A 219 -10.84 9.55 -15.34
CA ASN A 219 -10.48 9.50 -16.75
C ASN A 219 -10.66 10.89 -17.37
N VAL A 220 -9.93 11.13 -18.45
CA VAL A 220 -9.99 12.36 -19.23
C VAL A 220 -10.44 12.00 -20.64
N TYR A 221 -11.42 12.72 -21.15
CA TYR A 221 -11.98 12.52 -22.48
C TYR A 221 -11.87 13.77 -23.35
N ILE A 222 -11.78 13.54 -24.66
CA ILE A 222 -11.99 14.54 -25.71
C ILE A 222 -13.02 13.96 -26.66
N ASN A 223 -14.16 14.63 -26.87
CA ASN A 223 -15.24 14.15 -27.73
C ASN A 223 -15.65 12.69 -27.44
N ASP A 224 -15.82 12.35 -26.14
CA ASP A 224 -16.12 11.00 -25.64
C ASP A 224 -15.04 9.93 -25.86
N ALA A 225 -13.90 10.25 -26.45
CA ALA A 225 -12.74 9.35 -26.54
C ALA A 225 -11.81 9.52 -25.33
N ILE A 226 -11.43 8.42 -24.67
CA ILE A 226 -10.51 8.46 -23.55
C ILE A 226 -9.09 8.83 -24.02
N VAL A 227 -8.47 9.81 -23.37
CA VAL A 227 -7.10 10.26 -23.70
C VAL A 227 -6.12 10.10 -22.54
N ALA A 228 -6.62 10.03 -21.31
CA ALA A 228 -5.81 9.78 -20.12
C ALA A 228 -6.63 9.18 -18.99
N GLY A 229 -5.96 8.58 -18.02
CA GLY A 229 -6.58 8.16 -16.78
C GLY A 229 -5.60 8.02 -15.64
N ILE A 230 -6.15 8.02 -14.43
CA ILE A 230 -5.41 7.90 -13.18
C ILE A 230 -6.23 7.10 -12.15
N THR A 231 -5.60 6.06 -11.60
CA THR A 231 -6.11 5.30 -10.46
C THR A 231 -5.46 5.82 -9.19
N LEU A 232 -6.27 6.23 -8.22
CA LEU A 232 -5.83 6.82 -6.97
C LEU A 232 -6.12 5.90 -5.79
N PHE A 233 -5.12 5.70 -4.93
CA PHE A 233 -5.29 5.08 -3.61
C PHE A 233 -5.36 6.17 -2.54
N HIS A 234 -6.49 6.27 -1.87
CA HIS A 234 -6.81 7.29 -0.89
C HIS A 234 -6.70 6.72 0.54
N PHE A 235 -5.61 7.07 1.22
CA PHE A 235 -5.29 6.64 2.57
C PHE A 235 -5.83 7.58 3.66
N GLY A 236 -6.84 8.41 3.35
CA GLY A 236 -7.37 9.45 4.23
C GLY A 236 -6.60 10.76 4.07
N ASN A 237 -5.46 10.90 4.75
CA ASN A 237 -4.67 12.14 4.68
C ASN A 237 -3.67 12.17 3.51
N VAL A 238 -3.52 11.05 2.80
CA VAL A 238 -2.62 10.91 1.65
C VAL A 238 -3.36 10.30 0.48
N ILE A 239 -3.17 10.86 -0.70
CA ILE A 239 -3.59 10.29 -1.98
C ILE A 239 -2.34 9.89 -2.74
N LYS A 240 -2.29 8.63 -3.18
CA LYS A 240 -1.21 8.09 -4.03
C LYS A 240 -1.77 7.87 -5.43
N SER A 241 -1.07 8.39 -6.43
CA SER A 241 -1.26 7.93 -7.82
C SER A 241 -0.70 6.52 -7.94
N GLN A 242 -1.58 5.53 -8.05
CA GLN A 242 -1.23 4.13 -8.14
C GLN A 242 -0.95 3.73 -9.60
N TYR A 243 -1.78 4.22 -10.52
CA TYR A 243 -1.58 4.10 -11.96
C TYR A 243 -1.88 5.43 -12.62
N GLY A 244 -1.15 5.78 -13.66
CA GLY A 244 -1.40 6.95 -14.49
C GLY A 244 -0.83 6.74 -15.87
N ALA A 245 -1.64 6.96 -16.89
CA ALA A 245 -1.24 6.77 -18.28
C ALA A 245 -2.02 7.71 -19.21
N THR A 246 -1.46 7.94 -20.38
CA THR A 246 -2.07 8.71 -21.48
C THR A 246 -2.00 7.86 -22.74
N THR A 247 -2.97 8.06 -23.64
CA THR A 247 -2.86 7.63 -25.03
C THR A 247 -1.86 8.52 -25.78
N ALA A 248 -1.58 8.19 -27.05
CA ALA A 248 -0.75 9.04 -27.90
C ALA A 248 -1.40 10.41 -28.19
N GLU A 249 -2.74 10.48 -28.23
CA GLU A 249 -3.48 11.74 -28.39
C GLU A 249 -3.45 12.60 -27.12
N GLY A 250 -3.38 11.96 -25.95
CA GLY A 250 -3.33 12.64 -24.65
C GLY A 250 -1.95 13.17 -24.23
N GLU A 251 -0.88 12.94 -25.00
CA GLU A 251 0.50 13.38 -24.73
C GLU A 251 0.82 14.77 -25.31
#